data_AF-A0A8E2JR10-F1
#
_entry.id   AF-A0A8E2JR10-F1
#
_cell.length_a   1.000
_cell.length_b   1.000
_cell.length_c   1.000
_cell.angle_alpha   90.00
_cell.angle_beta   90.00
_cell.angle_gamma   90.00
#
_symmetry.space_group_name_H-M   'P 1'
#
loop_
_entity.id
_entity.type
_entity.pdbx_description
1 polymer ?
#
loop_
_entity_poly.entity_id
_entity_poly.type
_entity_poly.pdbx_seq_one_letter_code
_entity_poly.pdbx_strand_id
1 'polypeptide(L)'
;MASFSAHSISRADFDDVLARYQDVVPAKLQDLDKLRFESIPQKLAQRKKGSDVFLEKDEVENLVEWKLKHGTFRPKLFSLVSSNLAGDIRDTTASAFKQYEANRSCPADAAKILIKLKGIGPATASLLLSVYEPDAVAFFSDELFRWLSWKEGKGKGWDRKIGYTMKEYQSLCDEVEKVRARLGVPVVEMEKVAWVLGGEGADLNAVEAGKKRKAEESKQASEPLRRSNRSGTSEAQSGPPDPEPPSKRTKGVETPSTPPPKAPESAPKAKQLPPSNLSSEAMDDPIERCFRKGPNGSPTYDRLGYELDYHAIAASRRRPRKRSGKKYDEMLERSQNEEKRKAMIMGMDQKDVSALSLMAWNDRISRDLGIPYHKVEMKHFEEWYAKGLRAQPGEFRAKNISPEEQERINNLALGSAFRK
;
A
#
# COMPACT_ATOMS: atom_id res chain seq x y z
N MET A 1 -32.70 3.99 -28.98
CA MET A 1 -32.97 3.98 -27.53
C MET A 1 -31.71 3.40 -26.89
N ALA A 2 -30.93 4.21 -26.19
CA ALA A 2 -29.58 3.87 -25.77
C ALA A 2 -29.59 2.85 -24.60
N SER A 3 -28.57 2.02 -24.51
CA SER A 3 -28.36 1.08 -23.39
C SER A 3 -26.88 1.04 -23.08
N PHE A 4 -26.50 1.24 -21.83
CA PHE A 4 -25.08 1.23 -21.45
C PHE A 4 -24.56 -0.17 -21.04
N SER A 5 -25.40 -1.21 -21.11
CA SER A 5 -25.00 -2.59 -20.87
C SER A 5 -23.98 -3.07 -21.90
N ALA A 6 -22.87 -3.66 -21.44
CA ALA A 6 -21.67 -3.90 -22.25
C ALA A 6 -21.92 -4.75 -23.50
N HIS A 7 -22.87 -5.69 -23.46
CA HIS A 7 -23.22 -6.55 -24.59
C HIS A 7 -24.16 -5.88 -25.62
N SER A 8 -24.78 -4.74 -25.30
CA SER A 8 -25.77 -4.04 -26.14
C SER A 8 -25.44 -2.58 -26.48
N ILE A 9 -24.52 -1.94 -25.75
CA ILE A 9 -24.09 -0.54 -26.00
C ILE A 9 -23.67 -0.34 -27.45
N SER A 10 -24.15 0.73 -28.10
CA SER A 10 -23.79 1.04 -29.48
C SER A 10 -22.38 1.63 -29.56
N ARG A 11 -21.79 1.68 -30.75
CA ARG A 11 -20.47 2.30 -30.94
C ARG A 11 -20.49 3.80 -30.60
N ALA A 12 -21.54 4.51 -31.01
CA ALA A 12 -21.72 5.93 -30.69
C ALA A 12 -21.88 6.16 -29.18
N ASP A 13 -22.73 5.37 -28.50
CA ASP A 13 -22.90 5.48 -27.04
C ASP A 13 -21.59 5.17 -26.28
N PHE A 14 -20.77 4.25 -26.79
CA PHE A 14 -19.45 3.92 -26.24
C PHE A 14 -18.45 5.08 -26.42
N ASP A 15 -18.34 5.64 -27.62
CA ASP A 15 -17.43 6.74 -27.91
C ASP A 15 -17.85 8.03 -27.15
N ASP A 16 -19.15 8.31 -27.02
CA ASP A 16 -19.72 9.41 -26.21
C ASP A 16 -19.47 9.27 -24.70
N VAL A 17 -19.29 8.04 -24.20
CA VAL A 17 -18.89 7.76 -22.81
C VAL A 17 -17.37 7.88 -22.65
N LEU A 18 -16.60 7.33 -23.60
CA LEU A 18 -15.14 7.39 -23.62
C LEU A 18 -14.64 8.85 -23.61
N ALA A 19 -15.31 9.74 -24.36
CA ALA A 19 -14.99 11.15 -24.43
C ALA A 19 -15.03 11.86 -23.06
N ARG A 20 -15.90 11.42 -22.14
CA ARG A 20 -16.04 12.00 -20.79
C ARG A 20 -14.90 11.63 -19.84
N TYR A 21 -14.06 10.65 -20.18
CA TYR A 21 -13.03 10.13 -19.27
C TYR A 21 -12.08 11.22 -18.76
N GLN A 22 -11.55 12.07 -19.65
CA GLN A 22 -10.60 13.12 -19.26
C GLN A 22 -11.22 14.20 -18.37
N ASP A 23 -12.52 14.49 -18.54
CA ASP A 23 -13.26 15.49 -17.75
C ASP A 23 -13.57 14.99 -16.33
N VAL A 24 -13.75 13.67 -16.14
CA VAL A 24 -14.14 13.09 -14.85
C VAL A 24 -12.97 12.49 -14.07
N VAL A 25 -11.80 12.24 -14.69
CA VAL A 25 -10.54 11.94 -13.98
C VAL A 25 -10.07 13.18 -13.18
N PRO A 26 -9.98 13.10 -11.84
CA PRO A 26 -9.48 14.22 -11.04
C PRO A 26 -8.03 14.57 -11.41
N ALA A 27 -7.72 15.85 -11.61
CA ALA A 27 -6.40 16.33 -12.06
C ALA A 27 -5.18 15.68 -11.37
N LYS A 28 -5.27 15.44 -10.06
CA LYS A 28 -4.26 14.74 -9.23
C LYS A 28 -3.93 13.29 -9.67
N LEU A 29 -4.72 12.70 -10.57
CA LEU A 29 -4.53 11.35 -11.12
C LEU A 29 -4.07 11.36 -12.59
N GLN A 30 -4.22 12.48 -13.30
CA GLN A 30 -3.90 12.58 -14.74
C GLN A 30 -2.42 12.28 -15.04
N ASP A 31 -1.49 12.59 -14.14
CA ASP A 31 -0.07 12.23 -14.32
C ASP A 31 0.19 10.73 -14.08
N LEU A 32 -0.56 10.10 -13.17
CA LEU A 32 -0.52 8.65 -12.98
C LEU A 32 -1.16 7.93 -14.19
N ASP A 33 -2.18 8.52 -14.81
CA ASP A 33 -2.78 8.04 -16.06
C ASP A 33 -1.79 8.11 -17.23
N LYS A 34 -1.07 9.22 -17.41
CA LYS A 34 0.02 9.33 -18.40
C LYS A 34 1.12 8.29 -18.15
N LEU A 35 1.42 7.96 -16.89
CA LEU A 35 2.35 6.87 -16.58
C LEU A 35 1.79 5.51 -17.02
N ARG A 36 0.51 5.21 -16.71
CA ARG A 36 -0.13 3.94 -17.02
C ARG A 36 -0.39 3.73 -18.52
N PHE A 37 -1.01 4.69 -19.18
CA PHE A 37 -1.57 4.53 -20.53
C PHE A 37 -0.60 4.90 -21.64
N GLU A 38 0.40 5.75 -21.36
CA GLU A 38 1.33 6.26 -22.38
C GLU A 38 2.77 5.83 -22.05
N SER A 39 3.31 6.28 -20.92
CA SER A 39 4.75 6.22 -20.64
C SER A 39 5.26 4.78 -20.48
N ILE A 40 4.59 3.95 -19.68
CA ILE A 40 5.03 2.56 -19.45
C ILE A 40 4.79 1.68 -20.69
N PRO A 41 3.62 1.73 -21.37
CA PRO A 41 3.42 1.03 -22.64
C PRO A 41 4.43 1.43 -23.73
N GLN A 42 4.78 2.72 -23.85
CA GLN A 42 5.81 3.18 -24.80
C GLN A 42 7.20 2.60 -24.47
N LYS A 43 7.61 2.59 -23.20
CA LYS A 43 8.87 1.94 -22.78
C LYS A 43 8.85 0.43 -23.07
N LEU A 44 7.75 -0.27 -22.77
CA LEU A 44 7.61 -1.70 -23.07
C LEU A 44 7.65 -1.98 -24.58
N ALA A 45 7.00 -1.16 -25.40
CA ALA A 45 7.06 -1.25 -26.86
C ALA A 45 8.45 -0.97 -27.43
N GLN A 46 9.27 -0.14 -26.77
CA GLN A 46 10.69 0.04 -27.11
C GLN A 46 11.51 -1.20 -26.72
N ARG A 47 11.39 -1.68 -25.47
CA ARG A 47 12.06 -2.91 -24.98
C ARG A 47 11.73 -4.14 -25.84
N LYS A 48 10.47 -4.28 -26.29
CA LYS A 48 10.00 -5.37 -27.17
C LYS A 48 10.76 -5.46 -28.50
N LYS A 49 11.33 -4.35 -29.00
CA LYS A 49 12.19 -4.33 -30.21
C LYS A 49 13.59 -4.88 -29.96
N GLY A 50 14.08 -4.84 -28.72
CA GLY A 50 15.38 -5.38 -28.31
C GLY A 50 15.32 -6.85 -27.83
N SER A 51 14.16 -7.50 -27.94
CA SER A 51 13.89 -8.87 -27.42
C SER A 51 14.03 -9.07 -25.91
N ASP A 52 14.34 -8.01 -25.14
CA ASP A 52 14.50 -8.03 -23.69
C ASP A 52 13.42 -7.16 -23.03
N VAL A 53 12.23 -7.74 -22.84
CA VAL A 53 11.04 -7.01 -22.38
C VAL A 53 10.56 -7.48 -21.02
N PHE A 54 10.62 -6.55 -20.07
CA PHE A 54 10.21 -6.68 -18.67
C PHE A 54 9.73 -5.31 -18.14
N LEU A 55 9.12 -5.31 -16.96
CA LEU A 55 8.87 -4.09 -16.18
C LEU A 55 10.00 -3.86 -15.17
N GLU A 56 10.34 -2.60 -14.95
CA GLU A 56 11.25 -2.21 -13.87
C GLU A 56 10.50 -2.10 -12.52
N LYS A 57 11.27 -2.04 -11.42
CA LYS A 57 10.69 -1.96 -10.07
C LYS A 57 9.88 -0.67 -9.85
N ASP A 58 10.41 0.47 -10.28
CA ASP A 58 9.72 1.76 -10.21
C ASP A 58 8.44 1.75 -11.06
N GLU A 59 8.45 1.10 -12.22
CA GLU A 59 7.28 0.98 -13.09
C GLU A 59 6.18 0.14 -12.42
N VAL A 60 6.53 -0.96 -11.75
CA VAL A 60 5.57 -1.76 -10.97
C VAL A 60 5.05 -1.00 -9.75
N GLU A 61 5.90 -0.25 -9.04
CA GLU A 61 5.49 0.56 -7.88
C GLU A 61 4.56 1.71 -8.29
N ASN A 62 4.86 2.44 -9.38
CA ASN A 62 4.00 3.48 -9.94
C ASN A 62 2.63 2.94 -10.37
N LEU A 63 2.57 1.77 -11.01
CA LEU A 63 1.29 1.13 -11.38
C LEU A 63 0.48 0.71 -10.16
N VAL A 64 1.14 0.27 -9.08
CA VAL A 64 0.48 -0.07 -7.82
C VAL A 64 0.01 1.19 -7.08
N GLU A 65 0.72 2.32 -7.14
CA GLU A 65 0.19 3.60 -6.67
C GLU A 65 -1.02 4.05 -7.51
N TRP A 66 -0.94 4.08 -8.83
CA TRP A 66 -2.06 4.41 -9.73
C TRP A 66 -3.33 3.63 -9.34
N LYS A 67 -3.18 2.32 -9.13
CA LYS A 67 -4.27 1.42 -8.73
C LYS A 67 -4.83 1.72 -7.34
N LEU A 68 -3.96 2.06 -6.38
CA LEU A 68 -4.36 2.40 -5.01
C LEU A 68 -5.03 3.76 -4.88
N LYS A 69 -4.92 4.62 -5.91
CA LYS A 69 -5.62 5.91 -6.00
C LYS A 69 -6.94 5.81 -6.77
N HIS A 70 -7.02 4.91 -7.76
CA HIS A 70 -8.22 4.70 -8.58
C HIS A 70 -9.24 3.71 -7.99
N GLY A 71 -8.79 2.70 -7.23
CA GLY A 71 -9.66 1.67 -6.65
C GLY A 71 -9.64 1.63 -5.12
N THR A 72 -10.15 0.52 -4.56
CA THR A 72 -10.16 0.29 -3.09
C THR A 72 -8.77 0.46 -2.47
N PHE A 73 -8.60 1.46 -1.60
CA PHE A 73 -7.35 1.78 -0.90
C PHE A 73 -6.89 0.63 0.01
N ARG A 74 -5.64 0.18 -0.17
CA ARG A 74 -5.03 -0.95 0.55
C ARG A 74 -3.57 -0.61 0.91
N PRO A 75 -3.30 0.13 2.00
CA PRO A 75 -1.98 0.73 2.26
C PRO A 75 -0.84 -0.30 2.36
N LYS A 76 -1.13 -1.49 2.90
CA LYS A 76 -0.15 -2.58 3.04
C LYS A 76 0.20 -3.28 1.72
N LEU A 77 -0.50 -2.98 0.62
CA LEU A 77 -0.22 -3.55 -0.70
C LEU A 77 1.11 -3.02 -1.26
N PHE A 78 1.32 -1.69 -1.20
CA PHE A 78 2.51 -1.03 -1.72
C PHE A 78 3.78 -1.56 -1.02
N SER A 79 3.79 -1.60 0.31
CA SER A 79 4.92 -2.13 1.09
C SER A 79 5.28 -3.58 0.76
N LEU A 80 4.29 -4.44 0.45
CA LEU A 80 4.56 -5.81 0.02
C LEU A 80 5.18 -5.86 -1.38
N VAL A 81 4.72 -5.02 -2.31
CA VAL A 81 5.29 -4.90 -3.67
C VAL A 81 6.73 -4.38 -3.62
N SER A 82 6.99 -3.34 -2.81
CA SER A 82 8.33 -2.81 -2.58
C SER A 82 9.29 -3.78 -1.89
N SER A 83 8.80 -4.89 -1.31
CA SER A 83 9.62 -5.92 -0.68
C SER A 83 10.11 -7.03 -1.64
N ASN A 84 9.82 -6.92 -2.94
CA ASN A 84 10.44 -7.74 -3.98
C ASN A 84 11.78 -7.14 -4.43
N LEU A 85 12.71 -7.99 -4.87
CA LEU A 85 13.96 -7.54 -5.49
C LEU A 85 13.71 -7.07 -6.94
N ALA A 86 14.56 -6.19 -7.46
CA ALA A 86 14.44 -5.75 -8.86
C ALA A 86 14.61 -6.91 -9.85
N GLY A 87 15.54 -7.84 -9.58
CA GLY A 87 15.71 -9.08 -10.34
C GLY A 87 14.43 -9.92 -10.39
N ASP A 88 13.85 -10.24 -9.21
CA ASP A 88 12.59 -11.00 -9.13
C ASP A 88 11.49 -10.41 -10.02
N ILE A 89 11.36 -9.07 -10.04
CA ILE A 89 10.38 -8.34 -10.84
C ILE A 89 10.68 -8.48 -12.34
N ARG A 90 11.92 -8.25 -12.76
CA ARG A 90 12.32 -8.39 -14.17
C ARG A 90 12.10 -9.82 -14.67
N ASP A 91 12.67 -10.81 -13.98
CA ASP A 91 12.60 -12.22 -14.35
C ASP A 91 11.15 -12.75 -14.40
N THR A 92 10.33 -12.37 -13.42
CA THR A 92 8.92 -12.81 -13.35
C THR A 92 8.07 -12.11 -14.42
N THR A 93 8.31 -10.83 -14.72
CA THR A 93 7.55 -10.10 -15.75
C THR A 93 7.95 -10.51 -17.16
N ALA A 94 9.25 -10.67 -17.45
CA ALA A 94 9.73 -11.28 -18.70
C ALA A 94 9.14 -12.68 -18.92
N SER A 95 9.14 -13.53 -17.87
CA SER A 95 8.53 -14.86 -17.93
C SER A 95 7.03 -14.82 -18.21
N ALA A 96 6.30 -13.85 -17.62
CA ALA A 96 4.87 -13.68 -17.84
C ALA A 96 4.56 -13.16 -19.26
N PHE A 97 5.32 -12.18 -19.75
CA PHE A 97 5.17 -11.65 -21.11
C PHE A 97 5.49 -12.72 -22.17
N LYS A 98 6.55 -13.52 -21.96
CA LYS A 98 6.86 -14.68 -22.81
C LYS A 98 5.75 -15.74 -22.80
N GLN A 99 5.14 -16.00 -21.64
CA GLN A 99 3.99 -16.91 -21.52
C GLN A 99 2.74 -16.35 -22.21
N TYR A 100 2.55 -15.03 -22.22
CA TYR A 100 1.46 -14.39 -22.94
C TYR A 100 1.67 -14.46 -24.46
N GLU A 101 2.87 -14.16 -24.97
CA GLU A 101 3.16 -14.28 -26.41
C GLU A 101 3.02 -15.73 -26.91
N ALA A 102 3.37 -16.72 -26.09
CA ALA A 102 3.17 -18.13 -26.41
C ALA A 102 1.69 -18.57 -26.45
N ASN A 103 0.77 -17.84 -25.81
CA ASN A 103 -0.67 -18.10 -25.87
C ASN A 103 -1.48 -16.83 -25.55
N ARG A 104 -1.63 -15.96 -26.56
CA ARG A 104 -2.32 -14.66 -26.43
C ARG A 104 -3.79 -14.78 -26.02
N SER A 105 -4.42 -15.94 -26.27
CA SER A 105 -5.80 -16.23 -25.88
C SER A 105 -5.96 -16.55 -24.39
N CYS A 106 -4.88 -16.77 -23.64
CA CYS A 106 -4.92 -17.06 -22.20
C CYS A 106 -4.13 -16.03 -21.33
N PRO A 107 -4.56 -14.75 -21.23
CA PRO A 107 -3.97 -13.78 -20.29
C PRO A 107 -3.91 -14.29 -18.83
N ALA A 108 -4.85 -15.18 -18.46
CA ALA A 108 -4.90 -15.83 -17.16
C ALA A 108 -3.67 -16.71 -16.85
N ASP A 109 -2.99 -17.27 -17.85
CA ASP A 109 -1.80 -18.12 -17.62
C ASP A 109 -0.53 -17.29 -17.36
N ALA A 110 -0.34 -16.19 -18.11
CA ALA A 110 0.69 -15.20 -17.80
C ALA A 110 0.49 -14.59 -16.40
N ALA A 111 -0.77 -14.31 -16.02
CA ALA A 111 -1.07 -13.80 -14.68
C ALA A 111 -0.74 -14.80 -13.54
N LYS A 112 -0.83 -16.12 -13.78
CA LYS A 112 -0.38 -17.15 -12.81
C LYS A 112 1.13 -17.10 -12.53
N ILE A 113 1.92 -16.52 -13.43
CA ILE A 113 3.36 -16.28 -13.20
C ILE A 113 3.56 -15.04 -12.32
N LEU A 114 2.87 -13.93 -12.62
CA LEU A 114 3.01 -12.67 -11.89
C LEU A 114 2.61 -12.75 -10.41
N ILE A 115 1.60 -13.56 -10.06
CA ILE A 115 1.15 -13.76 -8.66
C ILE A 115 2.17 -14.48 -7.76
N LYS A 116 3.36 -14.82 -8.27
CA LYS A 116 4.51 -15.27 -7.46
C LYS A 116 5.13 -14.11 -6.67
N LEU A 117 5.03 -12.87 -7.16
CA LEU A 117 5.58 -11.68 -6.51
C LEU A 117 4.76 -11.26 -5.28
N LYS A 118 5.44 -10.82 -4.22
CA LYS A 118 4.81 -10.37 -2.98
C LYS A 118 3.92 -9.16 -3.27
N GLY A 119 2.69 -9.18 -2.75
CA GLY A 119 1.70 -8.12 -2.98
C GLY A 119 0.98 -8.18 -4.34
N ILE A 120 1.33 -9.10 -5.25
CA ILE A 120 0.66 -9.23 -6.55
C ILE A 120 -0.44 -10.30 -6.48
N GLY A 121 -1.69 -9.87 -6.34
CA GLY A 121 -2.88 -10.71 -6.57
C GLY A 121 -3.35 -10.66 -8.04
N PRO A 122 -4.38 -11.43 -8.43
CA PRO A 122 -4.86 -11.49 -9.83
C PRO A 122 -5.19 -10.12 -10.46
N ALA A 123 -5.79 -9.23 -9.68
CA ALA A 123 -6.05 -7.86 -10.13
C ALA A 123 -4.78 -7.01 -10.31
N THR A 124 -3.67 -7.31 -9.65
CA THR A 124 -2.40 -6.59 -9.87
C THR A 124 -1.62 -7.24 -11.02
N ALA A 125 -1.67 -8.57 -11.13
CA ALA A 125 -1.11 -9.30 -12.28
C ALA A 125 -1.72 -8.83 -13.61
N SER A 126 -3.06 -8.72 -13.68
CA SER A 126 -3.76 -8.21 -14.87
C SER A 126 -3.38 -6.77 -15.22
N LEU A 127 -3.17 -5.89 -14.24
CA LEU A 127 -2.68 -4.53 -14.48
C LEU A 127 -1.30 -4.53 -15.17
N LEU A 128 -0.35 -5.34 -14.69
CA LEU A 128 0.98 -5.43 -15.28
C LEU A 128 0.97 -6.04 -16.71
N LEU A 129 -0.03 -6.86 -17.04
CA LEU A 129 -0.24 -7.33 -18.42
C LEU A 129 -0.95 -6.30 -19.30
N SER A 130 -1.91 -5.53 -18.75
CA SER A 130 -2.65 -4.50 -19.50
C SER A 130 -1.75 -3.38 -20.03
N VAL A 131 -0.62 -3.09 -19.37
CA VAL A 131 0.37 -2.13 -19.90
C VAL A 131 1.33 -2.72 -20.93
N TYR A 132 1.42 -4.06 -21.01
CA TYR A 132 2.22 -4.77 -22.02
C TYR A 132 1.45 -4.95 -23.33
N GLU A 133 0.12 -5.13 -23.26
CA GLU A 133 -0.74 -5.29 -24.43
C GLU A 133 -2.10 -4.58 -24.21
N PRO A 134 -2.15 -3.22 -24.24
CA PRO A 134 -3.35 -2.43 -23.90
C PRO A 134 -4.57 -2.69 -24.79
N ASP A 135 -4.33 -3.14 -26.03
CA ASP A 135 -5.38 -3.35 -27.02
C ASP A 135 -6.07 -4.72 -26.90
N ALA A 136 -5.56 -5.61 -26.02
CA ALA A 136 -6.03 -6.99 -25.90
C ALA A 136 -6.10 -7.56 -24.47
N VAL A 137 -5.41 -7.00 -23.47
CA VAL A 137 -5.41 -7.54 -22.09
C VAL A 137 -6.04 -6.56 -21.10
N ALA A 138 -7.12 -7.00 -20.45
CA ALA A 138 -7.86 -6.22 -19.47
C ALA A 138 -7.19 -6.17 -18.09
N PHE A 139 -7.09 -4.98 -17.50
CA PHE A 139 -6.96 -4.85 -16.06
C PHE A 139 -8.28 -5.25 -15.39
N PHE A 140 -8.19 -6.14 -14.40
CA PHE A 140 -9.30 -6.53 -13.53
C PHE A 140 -9.53 -5.43 -12.47
N SER A 141 -10.08 -4.30 -12.92
CA SER A 141 -10.68 -3.26 -12.08
C SER A 141 -12.01 -3.72 -11.49
N ASP A 142 -12.51 -2.99 -10.49
CA ASP A 142 -13.82 -3.30 -9.91
C ASP A 142 -14.93 -2.94 -10.92
N GLU A 143 -14.72 -1.84 -11.64
CA GLU A 143 -15.65 -1.19 -12.56
C GLU A 143 -15.85 -2.02 -13.84
N LEU A 144 -14.78 -2.44 -14.51
CA LEU A 144 -14.87 -3.27 -15.73
C LEU A 144 -15.54 -4.61 -15.44
N PHE A 145 -15.21 -5.23 -14.30
CA PHE A 145 -15.83 -6.49 -13.90
C PHE A 145 -17.33 -6.33 -13.57
N ARG A 146 -17.73 -5.22 -12.94
CA ARG A 146 -19.15 -4.91 -12.65
C ARG A 146 -19.93 -4.59 -13.92
N TRP A 147 -19.34 -3.85 -14.86
CA TRP A 147 -19.93 -3.51 -16.15
C TRP A 147 -20.20 -4.75 -17.00
N LEU A 148 -19.19 -5.61 -17.21
CA LEU A 148 -19.30 -6.83 -18.00
C LEU A 148 -20.11 -7.94 -17.31
N SER A 149 -20.14 -7.96 -15.97
CA SER A 149 -20.92 -8.94 -15.20
C SER A 149 -22.30 -8.43 -14.77
N TRP A 150 -22.75 -7.30 -15.30
CA TRP A 150 -23.94 -6.59 -14.80
C TRP A 150 -25.20 -7.45 -14.77
N LYS A 151 -25.90 -7.42 -13.64
CA LYS A 151 -27.28 -7.92 -13.51
C LYS A 151 -28.05 -7.01 -12.55
N GLU A 152 -29.34 -6.88 -12.78
CA GLU A 152 -30.19 -5.98 -12.00
C GLU A 152 -30.40 -6.45 -10.55
N GLY A 153 -30.49 -5.47 -9.64
CA GLY A 153 -30.78 -5.67 -8.22
C GLY A 153 -29.54 -5.63 -7.30
N LYS A 154 -29.82 -5.59 -5.99
CA LYS A 154 -28.80 -5.43 -4.95
C LYS A 154 -27.79 -6.60 -4.94
N GLY A 155 -26.52 -6.28 -4.83
CA GLY A 155 -25.37 -7.19 -4.86
C GLY A 155 -24.99 -7.69 -6.26
N LYS A 156 -25.58 -7.14 -7.32
CA LYS A 156 -25.45 -7.64 -8.70
C LYS A 156 -24.99 -6.59 -9.72
N GLY A 157 -25.23 -5.30 -9.47
CA GLY A 157 -24.78 -4.17 -10.29
C GLY A 157 -23.49 -3.54 -9.74
N TRP A 158 -23.43 -2.21 -9.65
CA TRP A 158 -22.26 -1.48 -9.15
C TRP A 158 -21.89 -1.79 -7.68
N ASP A 159 -22.84 -2.29 -6.89
CA ASP A 159 -22.60 -2.74 -5.51
C ASP A 159 -22.12 -4.20 -5.41
N ARG A 160 -21.96 -4.89 -6.55
CA ARG A 160 -21.54 -6.29 -6.58
C ARG A 160 -20.19 -6.51 -5.92
N LYS A 161 -20.14 -7.55 -5.08
CA LYS A 161 -18.94 -8.02 -4.39
C LYS A 161 -18.07 -8.84 -5.34
N ILE A 162 -16.76 -8.58 -5.30
CA ILE A 162 -15.73 -9.19 -6.14
C ILE A 162 -14.82 -10.05 -5.26
N GLY A 163 -14.50 -11.26 -5.71
CA GLY A 163 -13.63 -12.21 -5.01
C GLY A 163 -12.14 -12.06 -5.36
N TYR A 164 -11.83 -11.38 -6.46
CA TYR A 164 -10.47 -11.18 -7.01
C TYR A 164 -9.72 -12.49 -7.28
N THR A 165 -10.45 -13.54 -7.67
CA THR A 165 -9.88 -14.86 -7.97
C THR A 165 -9.42 -14.97 -9.43
N MET A 166 -8.53 -15.93 -9.71
CA MET A 166 -8.13 -16.27 -11.08
C MET A 166 -9.30 -16.73 -11.96
N LYS A 167 -10.36 -17.32 -11.38
CA LYS A 167 -11.55 -17.74 -12.14
C LYS A 167 -12.40 -16.54 -12.57
N GLU A 168 -12.53 -15.54 -11.70
CA GLU A 168 -13.18 -14.28 -12.07
C GLU A 168 -12.36 -13.51 -13.11
N TYR A 169 -11.02 -13.53 -13.03
CA TYR A 169 -10.17 -12.93 -14.06
C TYR A 169 -10.29 -13.62 -15.42
N GLN A 170 -10.36 -14.96 -15.44
CA GLN A 170 -10.59 -15.70 -16.69
C GLN A 170 -11.96 -15.34 -17.28
N SER A 171 -13.03 -15.37 -16.46
CA SER A 171 -14.37 -14.93 -16.88
C SER A 171 -14.42 -13.48 -17.34
N LEU A 172 -13.55 -12.59 -16.81
CA LEU A 172 -13.42 -11.22 -17.30
C LEU A 172 -12.85 -11.21 -18.72
N CYS A 173 -11.77 -11.96 -18.99
CA CYS A 173 -11.18 -12.08 -20.32
C CYS A 173 -12.22 -12.61 -21.34
N ASP A 174 -12.99 -13.62 -20.93
CA ASP A 174 -14.04 -14.25 -21.75
C ASP A 174 -15.16 -13.25 -22.12
N GLU A 175 -15.57 -12.34 -21.23
CA GLU A 175 -16.56 -11.30 -21.55
C GLU A 175 -15.96 -10.10 -22.31
N VAL A 176 -14.71 -9.74 -22.03
CA VAL A 176 -14.00 -8.65 -22.73
C VAL A 176 -13.91 -8.96 -24.22
N GLU A 177 -13.49 -10.18 -24.60
CA GLU A 177 -13.31 -10.52 -26.01
C GLU A 177 -14.63 -10.51 -26.80
N LYS A 178 -15.76 -10.85 -26.18
CA LYS A 178 -17.09 -10.76 -26.81
C LYS A 178 -17.48 -9.32 -27.16
N VAL A 179 -17.19 -8.37 -26.27
CA VAL A 179 -17.50 -6.95 -26.49
C VAL A 179 -16.51 -6.34 -27.48
N ARG A 180 -15.22 -6.69 -27.37
CA ARG A 180 -14.15 -6.30 -28.29
C ARG A 180 -14.42 -6.75 -29.72
N ALA A 181 -14.78 -8.03 -29.93
CA ALA A 181 -15.15 -8.58 -31.23
C ALA A 181 -16.44 -7.97 -31.82
N ARG A 182 -17.33 -7.42 -30.98
CA ARG A 182 -18.58 -6.75 -31.39
C ARG A 182 -18.37 -5.27 -31.76
N LEU A 183 -17.49 -4.56 -31.06
CA LEU A 183 -17.34 -3.10 -31.17
C LEU A 183 -16.07 -2.63 -31.91
N GLY A 184 -15.05 -3.49 -32.05
CA GLY A 184 -13.77 -3.10 -32.65
C GLY A 184 -13.04 -2.02 -31.84
N VAL A 185 -12.95 -2.22 -30.52
CA VAL A 185 -12.34 -1.26 -29.56
C VAL A 185 -11.14 -1.87 -28.83
N PRO A 186 -10.07 -1.10 -28.59
CA PRO A 186 -9.03 -1.44 -27.63
C PRO A 186 -9.60 -1.73 -26.22
N VAL A 187 -9.03 -2.72 -25.53
CA VAL A 187 -9.49 -3.07 -24.17
C VAL A 187 -9.27 -1.91 -23.18
N VAL A 188 -8.20 -1.14 -23.36
CA VAL A 188 -7.93 0.08 -22.59
C VAL A 188 -9.04 1.15 -22.70
N GLU A 189 -9.80 1.18 -23.80
CA GLU A 189 -10.97 2.07 -23.93
C GLU A 189 -12.18 1.51 -23.15
N MET A 190 -12.37 0.19 -23.17
CA MET A 190 -13.43 -0.47 -22.41
C MET A 190 -13.28 -0.27 -20.89
N GLU A 191 -12.03 -0.26 -20.40
CA GLU A 191 -11.73 0.09 -19.00
C GLU A 191 -12.15 1.53 -18.65
N LYS A 192 -11.86 2.49 -19.54
CA LYS A 192 -12.20 3.90 -19.37
C LYS A 192 -13.71 4.11 -19.38
N VAL A 193 -14.42 3.50 -20.33
CA VAL A 193 -15.88 3.51 -20.42
C VAL A 193 -16.53 2.91 -19.17
N ALA A 194 -16.06 1.75 -18.71
CA ALA A 194 -16.57 1.13 -17.48
C ALA A 194 -16.33 1.99 -16.24
N TRP A 195 -15.18 2.68 -16.17
CA TRP A 195 -14.85 3.58 -15.05
C TRP A 195 -15.76 4.82 -15.03
N VAL A 196 -16.04 5.44 -16.18
CA VAL A 196 -17.01 6.55 -16.28
C VAL A 196 -18.40 6.10 -15.82
N LEU A 197 -18.92 4.99 -16.38
CA LEU A 197 -20.26 4.51 -16.04
C LEU A 197 -20.38 4.08 -14.57
N GLY A 198 -19.31 3.53 -13.99
CA GLY A 198 -19.24 3.17 -12.58
C GLY A 198 -19.18 4.39 -11.65
N GLY A 199 -18.47 5.44 -12.04
CA GLY A 199 -18.42 6.71 -11.31
C GLY A 199 -19.72 7.53 -11.41
N GLU A 200 -20.38 7.48 -12.56
CA GLU A 200 -21.73 8.05 -12.76
C GLU A 200 -22.84 7.22 -12.10
N GLY A 201 -22.54 5.99 -11.65
CA GLY A 201 -23.52 5.07 -11.07
C GLY A 201 -24.60 4.61 -12.07
N ALA A 202 -24.31 4.68 -13.37
CA ALA A 202 -25.28 4.60 -14.46
C ALA A 202 -26.09 3.31 -14.44
N ASP A 203 -27.41 3.41 -14.63
CA ASP A 203 -28.25 2.25 -14.89
C ASP A 203 -28.03 1.77 -16.33
N LEU A 204 -27.48 0.57 -16.45
CA LEU A 204 -27.11 -0.04 -17.73
C LEU A 204 -28.30 -0.66 -18.48
N ASN A 205 -29.42 -0.88 -17.76
CA ASN A 205 -30.68 -1.35 -18.31
C ASN A 205 -31.63 -0.17 -18.65
N ALA A 206 -31.46 0.98 -18.00
CA ALA A 206 -32.25 2.17 -18.28
C ALA A 206 -32.06 2.65 -19.72
N VAL A 207 -33.17 2.96 -20.38
CA VAL A 207 -33.21 3.29 -21.80
C VAL A 207 -33.44 4.80 -22.01
N GLU A 208 -32.62 5.61 -21.32
CA GLU A 208 -32.93 7.03 -21.10
C GLU A 208 -33.00 7.88 -22.37
N ALA A 209 -34.09 8.62 -22.50
CA ALA A 209 -34.29 9.65 -23.50
C ALA A 209 -33.94 11.05 -22.97
N GLY A 210 -32.64 11.33 -22.82
CA GLY A 210 -32.08 12.69 -22.83
C GLY A 210 -32.18 13.54 -21.55
N LYS A 211 -31.01 13.79 -20.94
CA LYS A 211 -30.66 14.91 -20.03
C LYS A 211 -31.54 15.13 -18.77
N LYS A 212 -30.93 14.91 -17.60
CA LYS A 212 -31.12 15.80 -16.43
C LYS A 212 -29.90 15.86 -15.49
N ARG A 213 -28.99 16.81 -15.73
CA ARG A 213 -28.05 17.30 -14.70
C ARG A 213 -28.77 18.30 -13.78
N LYS A 214 -28.94 17.95 -12.49
CA LYS A 214 -28.91 18.82 -11.28
C LYS A 214 -29.64 18.15 -10.11
N ALA A 215 -28.92 17.76 -9.04
CA ALA A 215 -29.47 17.67 -7.68
C ALA A 215 -28.47 17.40 -6.52
N GLU A 216 -27.14 17.61 -6.62
CA GLU A 216 -26.26 17.38 -5.44
C GLU A 216 -25.08 18.35 -5.25
N GLU A 217 -25.27 19.62 -5.63
CA GLU A 217 -24.33 20.72 -5.36
C GLU A 217 -25.00 21.84 -4.53
N SER A 218 -25.65 21.46 -3.41
CA SER A 218 -26.34 22.41 -2.51
C SER A 218 -26.61 21.89 -1.08
N LYS A 219 -25.63 21.25 -0.43
CA LYS A 219 -25.70 20.89 1.01
C LYS A 219 -24.42 21.18 1.82
N GLN A 220 -23.94 22.42 1.70
CA GLN A 220 -23.29 23.12 2.81
C GLN A 220 -23.96 24.48 3.02
N ALA A 221 -23.81 25.05 4.22
CA ALA A 221 -24.39 26.32 4.66
C ALA A 221 -25.94 26.38 4.80
N SER A 222 -26.47 25.74 5.85
CA SER A 222 -27.64 26.28 6.58
C SER A 222 -27.69 25.74 8.02
N GLU A 223 -27.03 26.42 8.95
CA GLU A 223 -27.20 26.22 10.40
C GLU A 223 -28.39 27.06 10.91
N PRO A 224 -29.26 26.51 11.77
CA PRO A 224 -30.17 27.31 12.59
C PRO A 224 -29.90 27.12 14.09
N LEU A 225 -29.56 28.21 14.78
CA LEU A 225 -29.43 28.25 16.24
C LEU A 225 -30.76 27.84 16.92
N ARG A 226 -30.66 27.14 18.05
CA ARG A 226 -31.67 27.23 19.12
C ARG A 226 -31.01 27.56 20.45
N ARG A 227 -31.50 28.63 21.08
CA ARG A 227 -31.02 29.13 22.37
C ARG A 227 -31.67 28.37 23.55
N SER A 228 -30.87 28.24 24.60
CA SER A 228 -31.20 28.11 26.03
C SER A 228 -32.67 28.07 26.47
N ASN A 229 -32.94 27.26 27.49
CA ASN A 229 -33.64 27.77 28.68
C ASN A 229 -32.85 27.42 29.96
N ARG A 230 -33.05 28.17 31.06
CA ARG A 230 -32.11 28.20 32.21
C ARG A 230 -32.78 28.35 33.57
N SER A 231 -32.40 27.48 34.51
CA SER A 231 -32.47 27.63 35.99
C SER A 231 -31.33 26.74 36.55
N GLY A 232 -30.47 27.11 37.51
CA GLY A 232 -30.64 28.02 38.67
C GLY A 232 -31.08 27.18 39.88
N THR A 233 -30.49 27.23 41.10
CA THR A 233 -29.45 28.09 41.76
C THR A 233 -28.91 27.37 43.03
N SER A 234 -27.78 27.68 43.66
CA SER A 234 -26.53 28.42 43.32
C SER A 234 -25.42 28.10 44.36
N GLU A 235 -24.15 28.46 44.06
CA GLU A 235 -23.05 28.73 45.04
C GLU A 235 -22.53 27.57 45.93
N ALA A 236 -21.35 27.61 46.59
CA ALA A 236 -20.32 28.65 46.72
C ALA A 236 -18.87 28.08 46.67
N GLN A 237 -17.87 28.95 46.91
CA GLN A 237 -16.42 28.69 46.89
C GLN A 237 -15.90 28.05 48.20
N SER A 238 -14.74 27.36 48.16
CA SER A 238 -13.51 27.69 48.94
C SER A 238 -12.57 26.48 49.13
N GLY A 239 -11.30 26.73 49.47
CA GLY A 239 -10.23 25.73 49.65
C GLY A 239 -10.06 25.16 51.08
N PRO A 240 -9.01 24.35 51.32
CA PRO A 240 -8.88 23.47 52.49
C PRO A 240 -8.24 24.15 53.71
N PRO A 241 -8.20 23.46 54.88
CA PRO A 241 -6.97 22.73 55.22
C PRO A 241 -7.18 21.31 55.80
N ASP A 242 -6.08 20.54 55.83
CA ASP A 242 -5.87 19.26 56.52
C ASP A 242 -5.81 19.44 58.06
N PRO A 243 -6.04 18.38 58.90
CA PRO A 243 -4.88 17.60 59.34
C PRO A 243 -5.06 16.07 59.63
N GLU A 244 -3.95 15.37 59.39
CA GLU A 244 -3.40 14.13 59.99
C GLU A 244 -3.59 13.88 61.52
N PRO A 245 -3.12 12.74 62.10
CA PRO A 245 -3.00 11.34 61.64
C PRO A 245 -3.52 10.34 62.75
N PRO A 246 -3.13 9.04 62.88
CA PRO A 246 -1.82 8.69 63.49
C PRO A 246 -1.15 7.30 63.19
N SER A 247 0.18 7.24 63.37
CA SER A 247 0.93 6.12 64.03
C SER A 247 1.10 4.75 63.32
N LYS A 248 2.24 4.03 63.33
CA LYS A 248 3.66 4.22 63.82
C LYS A 248 4.54 3.08 63.25
N ARG A 249 5.88 3.28 63.13
CA ARG A 249 6.96 2.57 63.90
C ARG A 249 8.34 2.48 63.16
N THR A 250 9.33 3.11 63.79
CA THR A 250 10.83 3.08 63.66
C THR A 250 11.48 1.72 63.31
N LYS A 251 12.72 1.59 62.77
CA LYS A 251 13.98 2.42 62.71
C LYS A 251 14.67 2.27 61.31
N GLY A 252 15.79 2.94 60.94
CA GLY A 252 16.51 4.10 61.51
C GLY A 252 18.06 3.98 61.61
N VAL A 253 18.77 4.99 61.04
CA VAL A 253 20.20 5.45 61.18
C VAL A 253 21.39 4.64 60.60
N GLU A 254 22.12 5.22 59.62
CA GLU A 254 23.59 5.60 59.65
C GLU A 254 24.21 5.79 58.23
N THR A 255 25.29 6.60 58.11
CA THR A 255 26.05 6.91 56.88
C THR A 255 27.49 7.38 57.16
N PRO A 256 28.51 6.99 56.37
CA PRO A 256 29.51 7.98 55.92
C PRO A 256 30.09 7.79 54.48
N SER A 257 30.81 8.83 54.02
CA SER A 257 31.17 9.23 52.64
C SER A 257 32.33 8.52 51.88
N THR A 258 32.18 8.39 50.54
CA THR A 258 33.21 8.48 49.44
C THR A 258 34.41 7.47 49.40
N PRO A 259 35.20 7.33 48.29
CA PRO A 259 35.16 7.90 46.91
C PRO A 259 35.11 6.81 45.76
N PRO A 260 35.21 7.14 44.43
CA PRO A 260 34.82 6.22 43.33
C PRO A 260 35.95 5.65 42.43
N PRO A 261 35.66 4.65 41.56
CA PRO A 261 36.54 4.28 40.43
C PRO A 261 35.87 4.16 39.02
N LYS A 262 36.36 4.98 38.08
CA LYS A 262 36.74 4.73 36.66
C LYS A 262 35.92 3.82 35.71
N ALA A 263 35.70 4.32 34.49
CA ALA A 263 35.55 3.54 33.25
C ALA A 263 36.94 3.20 32.65
N PRO A 264 37.04 2.22 31.72
CA PRO A 264 36.86 2.50 30.28
C PRO A 264 35.95 1.41 29.61
N GLU A 265 35.96 1.00 28.32
CA GLU A 265 36.88 1.23 27.18
C GLU A 265 36.19 1.14 25.78
N SER A 266 36.75 0.37 24.83
CA SER A 266 36.62 0.53 23.37
C SER A 266 35.82 -0.55 22.62
N ALA A 267 35.31 -0.20 21.42
CA ALA A 267 34.88 -1.16 20.40
C ALA A 267 36.07 -1.71 19.56
N PRO A 268 36.01 -2.97 19.06
CA PRO A 268 37.09 -3.58 18.27
C PRO A 268 37.10 -3.13 16.79
N LYS A 269 38.31 -2.96 16.22
CA LYS A 269 38.53 -2.62 14.80
C LYS A 269 38.69 -3.86 13.90
N ALA A 270 38.45 -3.67 12.61
CA ALA A 270 38.60 -4.68 11.57
C ALA A 270 40.07 -5.10 11.29
N LYS A 271 40.23 -6.26 10.65
CA LYS A 271 41.46 -6.73 9.97
C LYS A 271 41.10 -7.18 8.55
N GLN A 272 42.09 -7.28 7.66
CA GLN A 272 41.89 -7.37 6.21
C GLN A 272 42.98 -8.24 5.53
N LEU A 273 42.69 -8.68 4.28
CA LEU A 273 43.62 -9.15 3.23
C LEU A 273 44.13 -10.63 3.29
N PRO A 274 44.43 -11.29 2.14
CA PRO A 274 44.03 -11.04 0.74
C PRO A 274 43.43 -12.34 0.06
N PRO A 275 43.61 -12.71 -1.25
CA PRO A 275 42.43 -12.96 -2.10
C PRO A 275 42.36 -14.29 -2.88
N SER A 276 41.15 -14.78 -3.18
CA SER A 276 40.92 -15.73 -4.29
C SER A 276 39.51 -15.65 -4.88
N ASN A 277 39.46 -15.57 -6.20
CA ASN A 277 38.32 -15.28 -7.09
C ASN A 277 36.97 -15.95 -6.74
N LEU A 278 35.89 -15.16 -6.82
CA LEU A 278 34.52 -15.61 -6.98
C LEU A 278 33.78 -14.74 -8.01
N SER A 279 32.85 -15.35 -8.75
CA SER A 279 31.76 -14.65 -9.44
C SER A 279 30.44 -15.31 -9.05
N SER A 280 30.11 -15.25 -7.75
CA SER A 280 29.00 -16.00 -7.13
C SER A 280 28.06 -15.12 -6.29
N GLU A 281 28.12 -13.80 -6.45
CA GLU A 281 27.53 -12.81 -5.53
C GLU A 281 25.98 -12.78 -5.51
N ALA A 282 25.33 -13.54 -6.40
CA ALA A 282 23.88 -13.68 -6.46
C ALA A 282 23.29 -14.74 -5.49
N MET A 283 24.10 -15.58 -4.84
CA MET A 283 23.64 -16.85 -4.24
C MET A 283 23.67 -16.95 -2.71
N ASP A 284 23.80 -15.84 -1.97
CA ASP A 284 23.96 -15.89 -0.51
C ASP A 284 23.19 -14.82 0.30
N ASP A 285 21.91 -14.62 -0.03
CA ASP A 285 20.96 -13.82 0.77
C ASP A 285 20.94 -14.27 2.26
N PRO A 286 21.18 -13.36 3.22
CA PRO A 286 21.10 -13.67 4.65
C PRO A 286 19.77 -14.26 5.12
N ILE A 287 18.63 -13.92 4.52
CA ILE A 287 17.32 -14.43 4.93
C ILE A 287 17.17 -15.91 4.52
N GLU A 288 17.50 -16.26 3.28
CA GLU A 288 17.58 -17.64 2.82
C GLU A 288 18.66 -18.44 3.57
N ARG A 289 19.83 -17.84 3.84
CA ARG A 289 20.90 -18.47 4.63
C ARG A 289 20.43 -18.79 6.05
N CYS A 290 19.75 -17.86 6.70
CA CYS A 290 19.15 -18.06 8.03
C CYS A 290 18.10 -19.19 8.00
N PHE A 291 17.20 -19.17 7.01
CA PHE A 291 16.18 -20.21 6.84
C PHE A 291 16.80 -21.60 6.61
N ARG A 292 17.83 -21.69 5.78
CA ARG A 292 18.53 -22.95 5.43
C ARG A 292 19.24 -23.59 6.64
N LYS A 293 19.74 -22.79 7.60
CA LYS A 293 20.35 -23.30 8.83
C LYS A 293 19.36 -23.90 9.83
N GLY A 294 18.06 -23.62 9.71
CA GLY A 294 17.02 -24.12 10.62
C GLY A 294 16.98 -23.43 11.99
N PRO A 295 16.07 -23.86 12.89
CA PRO A 295 15.82 -23.18 14.18
C PRO A 295 16.99 -23.28 15.16
N ASN A 296 17.79 -24.35 15.07
CA ASN A 296 18.97 -24.58 15.90
C ASN A 296 20.26 -24.18 15.16
N GLY A 297 20.13 -23.37 14.10
CA GLY A 297 21.23 -22.90 13.27
C GLY A 297 22.13 -21.89 13.97
N SER A 298 23.37 -21.77 13.51
CA SER A 298 24.25 -20.70 13.99
C SER A 298 23.70 -19.31 13.59
N PRO A 299 23.90 -18.26 14.42
CA PRO A 299 23.46 -16.90 14.14
C PRO A 299 23.75 -16.44 12.70
N THR A 300 22.82 -15.66 12.16
CA THR A 300 22.92 -15.10 10.80
C THR A 300 22.51 -13.64 10.85
N TYR A 301 23.29 -12.78 10.22
CA TYR A 301 23.16 -11.33 10.35
C TYR A 301 22.81 -10.72 8.99
N ASP A 302 21.99 -9.67 8.99
CA ASP A 302 21.72 -8.91 7.77
C ASP A 302 22.90 -7.99 7.38
N ARG A 303 22.76 -7.27 6.26
CA ARG A 303 23.80 -6.35 5.76
C ARG A 303 24.10 -5.16 6.68
N LEU A 304 23.28 -4.94 7.72
CA LEU A 304 23.48 -3.91 8.76
C LEU A 304 23.93 -4.51 10.10
N GLY A 305 24.26 -5.81 10.13
CA GLY A 305 24.78 -6.50 11.32
C GLY A 305 23.73 -6.93 12.35
N TYR A 306 22.43 -6.83 12.03
CA TYR A 306 21.38 -7.28 12.95
C TYR A 306 21.13 -8.78 12.82
N GLU A 307 21.05 -9.48 13.96
CA GLU A 307 20.76 -10.91 13.96
C GLU A 307 19.31 -11.20 13.49
N LEU A 308 19.17 -12.20 12.62
CA LEU A 308 17.90 -12.62 12.05
C LEU A 308 17.18 -13.65 12.91
N ASP A 309 15.87 -13.52 13.03
CA ASP A 309 14.98 -14.50 13.65
C ASP A 309 14.48 -15.52 12.62
N TYR A 310 14.98 -16.76 12.75
CA TYR A 310 14.48 -17.91 11.99
C TYR A 310 12.97 -18.08 12.13
N HIS A 311 12.37 -17.84 13.31
CA HIS A 311 10.95 -18.06 13.52
C HIS A 311 10.08 -17.02 12.80
N ALA A 312 10.45 -15.74 12.78
CA ALA A 312 9.84 -14.71 11.94
C ALA A 312 9.94 -15.06 10.44
N ILE A 313 11.12 -15.46 9.98
CA ILE A 313 11.34 -15.85 8.57
C ILE A 313 10.48 -17.07 8.21
N ALA A 314 10.52 -18.13 9.01
CA ALA A 314 9.74 -19.34 8.80
C ALA A 314 8.22 -19.09 8.92
N ALA A 315 7.79 -18.15 9.77
CA ALA A 315 6.39 -17.74 9.87
C ALA A 315 5.94 -16.99 8.60
N SER A 316 6.78 -16.12 8.03
CA SER A 316 6.45 -15.38 6.79
C SER A 316 6.25 -16.28 5.57
N ARG A 317 6.93 -17.44 5.53
CA ARG A 317 6.80 -18.46 4.47
C ARG A 317 5.55 -19.34 4.61
N ARG A 318 4.82 -19.28 5.74
CA ARG A 318 3.56 -20.03 5.93
C ARG A 318 2.41 -19.30 5.24
N ARG A 319 1.58 -20.03 4.48
CA ARG A 319 0.35 -19.47 3.89
C ARG A 319 -0.53 -18.87 5.01
N PRO A 320 -0.97 -17.59 4.90
CA PRO A 320 -1.80 -16.97 5.92
C PRO A 320 -3.15 -17.69 6.02
N ARG A 321 -3.47 -18.17 7.23
CA ARG A 321 -4.79 -18.80 7.50
C ARG A 321 -5.88 -17.75 7.31
N LYS A 322 -6.99 -18.10 6.65
CA LYS A 322 -8.17 -17.23 6.52
C LYS A 322 -8.62 -16.78 7.93
N ARG A 323 -8.50 -15.49 8.22
CA ARG A 323 -9.13 -14.87 9.40
C ARG A 323 -10.63 -14.69 9.11
N SER A 324 -11.47 -14.71 10.14
CA SER A 324 -12.87 -14.29 9.99
C SER A 324 -12.93 -12.80 9.67
N GLY A 325 -13.93 -12.36 8.89
CA GLY A 325 -14.06 -10.97 8.44
C GLY A 325 -13.91 -9.96 9.57
N LYS A 326 -14.76 -10.07 10.60
CA LYS A 326 -14.70 -9.23 11.81
C LYS A 326 -13.29 -9.11 12.42
N LYS A 327 -12.52 -10.20 12.54
CA LYS A 327 -11.14 -10.17 13.09
C LYS A 327 -10.09 -9.62 12.12
N TYR A 328 -10.40 -9.52 10.83
CA TYR A 328 -9.60 -8.79 9.85
C TYR A 328 -9.93 -7.30 9.88
N ASP A 329 -11.22 -6.96 10.00
CA ASP A 329 -11.74 -5.59 10.04
C ASP A 329 -11.28 -4.87 11.32
N GLU A 330 -11.44 -5.50 12.50
CA GLU A 330 -10.89 -5.05 13.80
C GLU A 330 -9.38 -4.77 13.74
N MET A 331 -8.61 -5.61 13.04
CA MET A 331 -7.17 -5.46 12.87
C MET A 331 -6.84 -4.30 11.91
N LEU A 332 -7.65 -4.09 10.87
CA LEU A 332 -7.46 -3.00 9.91
C LEU A 332 -7.77 -1.64 10.56
N GLU A 333 -8.89 -1.54 11.29
CA GLU A 333 -9.27 -0.37 12.07
C GLU A 333 -8.20 -0.02 13.12
N ARG A 334 -7.71 -1.01 13.88
CA ARG A 334 -6.59 -0.81 14.81
C ARG A 334 -5.34 -0.26 14.10
N SER A 335 -4.97 -0.80 12.94
CA SER A 335 -3.81 -0.29 12.17
C SER A 335 -4.01 1.16 11.76
N GLN A 336 -5.20 1.52 11.26
CA GLN A 336 -5.51 2.88 10.87
C GLN A 336 -5.50 3.85 12.07
N ASN A 337 -5.94 3.40 13.24
CA ASN A 337 -5.96 4.22 14.44
C ASN A 337 -4.54 4.41 15.02
N GLU A 338 -3.68 3.40 14.97
CA GLU A 338 -2.24 3.52 15.26
C GLU A 338 -1.54 4.47 14.25
N GLU A 339 -1.82 4.34 12.95
CA GLU A 339 -1.28 5.24 11.89
C GLU A 339 -1.74 6.70 12.07
N LYS A 340 -3.03 6.94 12.34
CA LYS A 340 -3.57 8.28 12.67
C LYS A 340 -2.93 8.88 13.93
N ARG A 341 -2.72 8.07 14.97
CA ARG A 341 -2.11 8.51 16.23
C ARG A 341 -0.64 8.87 16.03
N LYS A 342 0.11 8.11 15.22
CA LYS A 342 1.47 8.48 14.79
C LYS A 342 1.46 9.80 14.01
N ALA A 343 0.57 9.97 13.03
CA ALA A 343 0.47 11.21 12.24
C ALA A 343 0.21 12.45 13.13
N MET A 344 -0.71 12.32 14.10
CA MET A 344 -0.99 13.37 15.09
C MET A 344 0.25 13.74 15.92
N ILE A 345 1.01 12.74 16.40
CA ILE A 345 2.23 12.94 17.20
C ILE A 345 3.35 13.59 16.37
N MET A 346 3.49 13.21 15.10
CA MET A 346 4.50 13.73 14.18
C MET A 346 4.06 15.02 13.45
N GLY A 347 2.93 15.62 13.84
CA GLY A 347 2.47 16.90 13.31
C GLY A 347 2.06 16.89 11.83
N MET A 348 1.63 15.75 11.30
CA MET A 348 1.27 15.56 9.89
C MET A 348 -0.21 15.23 9.69
N ASP A 349 -0.81 15.80 8.64
CA ASP A 349 -2.13 15.40 8.14
C ASP A 349 -2.07 13.98 7.55
N GLN A 350 -3.07 13.15 7.82
CA GLN A 350 -3.14 11.78 7.31
C GLN A 350 -3.02 11.69 5.78
N LYS A 351 -3.46 12.72 5.04
CA LYS A 351 -3.36 12.78 3.57
C LYS A 351 -1.93 12.94 3.04
N ASP A 352 -1.03 13.51 3.86
CA ASP A 352 0.37 13.82 3.51
C ASP A 352 1.32 12.65 3.88
N VAL A 353 0.80 11.56 4.48
CA VAL A 353 1.59 10.42 4.99
C VAL A 353 1.96 9.47 3.85
N SER A 354 3.24 9.44 3.47
CA SER A 354 3.81 8.46 2.54
C SER A 354 4.40 7.24 3.26
N ALA A 355 4.67 6.16 2.52
CA ALA A 355 5.41 5.01 3.06
C ALA A 355 6.80 5.42 3.60
N LEU A 356 7.50 6.32 2.89
CA LEU A 356 8.77 6.90 3.36
C LEU A 356 8.58 7.73 4.64
N SER A 357 7.47 8.47 4.78
CA SER A 357 7.16 9.23 6.01
C SER A 357 7.08 8.28 7.22
N LEU A 358 6.33 7.17 7.10
CA LEU A 358 6.20 6.17 8.17
C LEU A 358 7.53 5.54 8.57
N MET A 359 8.43 5.30 7.61
CA MET A 359 9.77 4.78 7.88
C MET A 359 10.67 5.84 8.53
N ALA A 360 10.68 7.07 8.00
CA ALA A 360 11.42 8.20 8.55
C ALA A 360 10.97 8.54 9.99
N TRP A 361 9.68 8.41 10.31
CA TRP A 361 9.20 8.55 11.68
C TRP A 361 9.76 7.46 12.61
N ASN A 362 9.70 6.19 12.20
CA ASN A 362 10.26 5.10 13.02
C ASN A 362 11.77 5.33 13.24
N ASP A 363 12.50 5.79 12.23
CA ASP A 363 13.92 6.16 12.34
C ASP A 363 14.16 7.35 13.27
N ARG A 364 13.31 8.39 13.23
CA ARG A 364 13.38 9.52 14.16
C ARG A 364 13.21 9.08 15.61
N ILE A 365 12.18 8.29 15.89
CA ILE A 365 11.93 7.75 17.24
C ILE A 365 13.06 6.79 17.67
N SER A 366 13.61 6.01 16.73
CA SER A 366 14.77 5.14 16.95
C SER A 366 16.00 5.93 17.40
N ARG A 367 16.34 7.02 16.69
CA ARG A 367 17.45 7.92 17.04
C ARG A 367 17.22 8.63 18.37
N ASP A 368 16.09 9.31 18.52
CA ASP A 368 15.82 10.21 19.65
C ASP A 368 15.62 9.46 21.00
N LEU A 369 15.25 8.17 20.97
CA LEU A 369 15.11 7.34 22.18
C LEU A 369 16.21 6.26 22.33
N GLY A 370 17.15 6.16 21.38
CA GLY A 370 18.22 5.15 21.41
C GLY A 370 17.75 3.70 21.26
N ILE A 371 16.54 3.47 20.72
CA ILE A 371 15.96 2.13 20.54
C ILE A 371 16.22 1.61 19.12
N PRO A 372 16.44 0.29 18.90
CA PRO A 372 16.66 -0.24 17.55
C PRO A 372 15.44 -0.03 16.64
N TYR A 373 15.67 0.36 15.37
CA TYR A 373 14.62 0.69 14.39
C TYR A 373 13.49 -0.35 14.30
N HIS A 374 13.85 -1.64 14.32
CA HIS A 374 12.88 -2.75 14.24
C HIS A 374 12.09 -3.02 15.52
N LYS A 375 12.39 -2.31 16.62
CA LYS A 375 11.66 -2.36 17.89
C LYS A 375 10.71 -1.17 18.10
N VAL A 376 10.59 -0.25 17.14
CA VAL A 376 9.82 0.99 17.28
C VAL A 376 8.30 0.76 17.19
N GLU A 377 7.74 0.28 18.29
CA GLU A 377 6.29 0.18 18.54
C GLU A 377 5.63 1.55 18.83
N MET A 378 4.30 1.59 18.77
CA MET A 378 3.46 2.77 19.04
C MET A 378 3.77 3.45 20.39
N LYS A 379 4.02 2.69 21.45
CA LYS A 379 4.32 3.22 22.81
C LYS A 379 5.48 4.22 22.82
N HIS A 380 6.47 4.04 21.95
CA HIS A 380 7.65 4.90 21.87
C HIS A 380 7.36 6.25 21.20
N PHE A 381 6.38 6.31 20.29
CA PHE A 381 5.88 7.59 19.77
C PHE A 381 5.21 8.40 20.89
N GLU A 382 4.44 7.74 21.76
CA GLU A 382 3.78 8.40 22.89
C GLU A 382 4.79 8.81 23.97
N GLU A 383 5.83 8.01 24.23
CA GLU A 383 6.95 8.35 25.11
C GLU A 383 7.74 9.56 24.60
N TRP A 384 8.09 9.59 23.30
CA TRP A 384 8.77 10.71 22.64
C TRP A 384 7.93 12.00 22.72
N TYR A 385 6.63 11.90 22.48
CA TYR A 385 5.70 13.02 22.61
C TYR A 385 5.57 13.50 24.06
N ALA A 386 5.55 12.58 25.04
CA ALA A 386 5.49 12.88 26.47
C ALA A 386 6.80 13.52 26.98
N LYS A 387 7.95 13.16 26.41
CA LYS A 387 9.26 13.82 26.61
C LYS A 387 9.34 15.24 26.02
N GLY A 388 8.24 15.76 25.46
CA GLY A 388 8.17 17.11 24.89
C GLY A 388 8.77 17.24 23.49
N LEU A 389 9.28 16.17 22.90
CA LEU A 389 9.91 16.18 21.59
C LEU A 389 8.85 16.36 20.49
N ARG A 390 9.18 17.14 19.44
CA ARG A 390 8.26 17.52 18.36
C ARG A 390 8.99 17.52 17.03
N ALA A 391 8.24 17.20 15.97
CA ALA A 391 8.71 17.24 14.59
C ALA A 391 8.84 18.69 14.10
N GLN A 392 9.82 18.97 13.26
CA GLN A 392 9.91 20.26 12.58
C GLN A 392 8.85 20.36 11.45
N PRO A 393 8.32 21.55 11.15
CA PRO A 393 7.27 21.72 10.14
C PRO A 393 7.66 21.17 8.75
N GLY A 394 7.09 20.02 8.39
CA GLY A 394 7.36 19.35 7.12
C GLY A 394 8.64 18.51 7.06
N GLU A 395 9.30 18.22 8.19
CA GLU A 395 10.52 17.40 8.30
C GLU A 395 10.46 16.12 7.45
N PHE A 396 9.37 15.36 7.55
CA PHE A 396 9.21 14.05 6.89
C PHE A 396 8.50 14.10 5.53
N ARG A 397 8.33 15.29 4.92
CA ARG A 397 7.85 15.39 3.53
C ARG A 397 8.94 14.83 2.62
N ALA A 398 8.60 13.93 1.70
CA ALA A 398 9.60 13.24 0.86
C ALA A 398 10.60 14.19 0.16
N LYS A 399 10.12 15.35 -0.34
CA LYS A 399 10.96 16.39 -0.97
C LYS A 399 11.97 17.11 -0.04
N ASN A 400 11.90 16.86 1.27
CA ASN A 400 12.78 17.44 2.29
C ASN A 400 13.77 16.40 2.87
N ILE A 401 13.65 15.12 2.49
CA ILE A 401 14.57 14.04 2.89
C ILE A 401 15.60 13.91 1.76
N SER A 402 16.90 13.83 2.08
CA SER A 402 17.93 13.68 1.03
C SER A 402 17.91 12.26 0.42
N PRO A 403 18.41 12.06 -0.82
CA PRO A 403 18.49 10.73 -1.42
C PRO A 403 19.27 9.73 -0.58
N GLU A 404 20.34 10.17 0.09
CA GLU A 404 21.19 9.35 0.95
C GLU A 404 20.46 8.95 2.25
N GLU A 405 19.68 9.87 2.84
CA GLU A 405 18.87 9.55 4.01
C GLU A 405 17.66 8.68 3.64
N GLN A 406 17.06 8.86 2.46
CA GLN A 406 16.04 7.97 1.92
C GLN A 406 16.59 6.56 1.68
N GLU A 407 17.78 6.39 1.10
CA GLU A 407 18.44 5.09 0.96
C GLU A 407 18.73 4.45 2.33
N ARG A 408 19.28 5.23 3.27
CA ARG A 408 19.55 4.78 4.65
C ARG A 408 18.29 4.26 5.34
N ILE A 409 17.18 5.00 5.23
CA ILE A 409 15.88 4.64 5.81
C ILE A 409 15.30 3.40 5.12
N ASN A 410 15.40 3.28 3.79
CA ASN A 410 14.98 2.09 3.05
C ASN A 410 15.76 0.84 3.48
N ASN A 411 17.09 0.93 3.62
CA ASN A 411 17.95 -0.17 4.09
C ASN A 411 17.64 -0.56 5.55
N LEU A 412 17.29 0.40 6.41
CA LEU A 412 16.78 0.11 7.75
C LEU A 412 15.42 -0.61 7.70
N ALA A 413 14.51 -0.24 6.80
CA ALA A 413 13.17 -0.81 6.70
C ALA A 413 13.13 -2.22 6.07
N LEU A 414 13.87 -2.47 4.99
CA LEU A 414 13.75 -3.69 4.17
C LEU A 414 14.03 -5.00 4.95
N GLY A 415 14.95 -4.96 5.93
CA GLY A 415 15.25 -6.10 6.80
C GLY A 415 14.47 -6.15 8.12
N SER A 416 13.76 -5.08 8.52
CA SER A 416 13.32 -4.89 9.91
C SER A 416 12.36 -5.96 10.42
N ALA A 417 11.54 -6.53 9.54
CA ALA A 417 10.54 -7.55 9.89
C ALA A 417 11.13 -8.92 10.30
N PHE A 418 12.45 -9.11 10.13
CA PHE A 418 13.13 -10.38 10.40
C PHE A 418 14.25 -10.26 11.45
N ARG A 419 14.43 -9.11 12.09
CA ARG A 419 15.48 -8.87 13.10
C ARG A 419 15.02 -9.24 14.51
N LYS A 420 15.92 -9.83 15.30
CA LYS A 420 15.66 -10.28 16.68
C LYS A 420 15.37 -9.17 17.68
#